data_AF-A0A951SAJ0-F1
#
_entry.id   AF-A0A951SAJ0-F1
#
_cell.length_a   1.000
_cell.length_b   1.000
_cell.length_c   1.000
_cell.angle_alpha   90.00
_cell.angle_beta   90.00
_cell.angle_gamma   90.00
#
_symmetry.space_group_name_H-M   'P 1'
#
loop_
_entity.id
_entity.type
_entity.pdbx_description
1 polymer ?
#
loop_
_entity_poly.entity_id
_entity_poly.type
_entity_poly.pdbx_seq_one_letter_code
_entity_poly.pdbx_strand_id
1 'polypeptide(L)'
;KGDCFFPILTVYTPNGKILDKKILSIDTCENVCGSICQKVFKIDTDYTFYVADTILRFTCDDVGHEIPGTLNYYVNYVTGALLPSGIINMTDKQKKDLNYKPGIEDLKIE
;
A
#
# COMPACT_ATOMS: atom_id res chain seq x y z
N LYS A 1 -6.52 13.81 -10.21
CA LYS A 1 -6.06 12.70 -11.08
C LYS A 1 -4.61 12.46 -10.69
N GLY A 2 -4.32 11.43 -9.90
CA GLY A 2 -2.97 11.15 -9.42
C GLY A 2 -2.29 10.10 -10.30
N ASP A 3 -1.05 10.35 -10.70
CA ASP A 3 -0.25 9.35 -11.41
C ASP A 3 0.26 8.31 -10.40
N CYS A 4 -0.13 7.05 -10.57
CA CYS A 4 0.36 5.94 -9.76
C CYS A 4 1.65 5.39 -10.38
N PHE A 5 2.80 5.60 -9.72
CA PHE A 5 4.07 5.02 -10.11
C PHE A 5 4.31 3.72 -9.33
N PHE A 6 4.22 2.59 -10.04
CA PHE A 6 4.54 1.29 -9.45
C PHE A 6 6.00 0.91 -9.74
N PRO A 7 6.73 0.36 -8.76
CA PRO A 7 8.06 -0.17 -9.01
C PRO A 7 7.96 -1.35 -9.98
N ILE A 8 8.97 -1.47 -10.84
CA ILE A 8 9.03 -2.51 -11.86
C ILE A 8 10.34 -3.27 -11.69
N LEU A 9 10.22 -4.56 -11.39
CA LEU A 9 11.35 -5.48 -11.43
C LEU A 9 11.67 -5.79 -12.90
N THR A 10 12.87 -5.42 -13.33
CA THR A 10 13.35 -5.67 -14.69
C THR A 10 14.62 -6.53 -14.62
N VAL A 11 14.62 -7.64 -15.34
CA VAL A 11 15.78 -8.53 -15.44
C VAL A 11 16.49 -8.26 -16.75
N TYR A 12 17.81 -8.16 -16.70
CA TYR A 12 18.65 -7.90 -17.87
C TYR A 12 19.63 -9.06 -18.13
N THR A 13 20.03 -9.25 -19.38
CA THR A 13 21.23 -10.01 -19.74
C THR A 13 22.49 -9.26 -19.28
N PRO A 14 23.66 -9.91 -19.21
CA PRO A 14 24.93 -9.23 -18.94
C PRO A 14 25.26 -8.10 -19.92
N ASN A 15 24.70 -8.16 -21.14
CA ASN A 15 24.88 -7.13 -22.17
C ASN A 15 23.80 -6.03 -22.10
N GLY A 16 22.98 -5.99 -21.05
CA GLY A 16 21.96 -4.95 -20.83
C GLY A 16 20.65 -5.14 -21.61
N LYS A 17 20.40 -6.29 -22.22
CA LYS A 17 19.12 -6.58 -22.91
C LYS A 17 18.07 -7.04 -21.89
N ILE A 18 16.85 -6.52 -21.97
CA ILE A 18 15.75 -6.96 -21.10
C ILE A 18 15.40 -8.44 -21.37
N LEU A 19 15.31 -9.23 -20.31
CA LEU A 19 14.87 -10.63 -20.29
C LEU A 19 13.41 -10.75 -19.82
N ASP A 20 13.06 -10.07 -18.74
CA ASP A 20 11.70 -10.07 -18.17
C ASP A 20 11.43 -8.73 -17.48
N LYS A 21 10.15 -8.39 -17.33
CA LYS A 21 9.68 -7.17 -16.68
C LYS A 21 8.34 -7.42 -16.00
N LYS A 22 8.28 -7.21 -14.69
CA LYS A 22 7.04 -7.35 -13.91
C LYS A 22 6.82 -6.18 -12.98
N ILE A 23 5.57 -5.72 -12.90
CA ILE A 23 5.15 -4.75 -11.90
C ILE A 23 5.25 -5.43 -10.53
N LEU A 24 5.93 -4.77 -9.59
CA LEU A 24 5.94 -5.17 -8.21
C LEU A 24 4.93 -4.28 -7.49
N SER A 25 3.80 -4.86 -7.11
CA SER A 25 2.79 -4.17 -6.32
C SER A 25 2.39 -5.06 -5.16
N ILE A 26 2.68 -4.59 -3.96
CA ILE A 26 2.21 -5.19 -2.72
C ILE A 26 1.26 -4.15 -2.13
N ASP A 27 -0.03 -4.46 -2.16
CA ASP A 27 -1.10 -3.56 -1.75
C ASP A 27 -1.79 -4.15 -0.52
N THR A 28 -1.83 -3.38 0.55
CA THR A 28 -2.52 -3.74 1.80
C THR A 28 -3.74 -2.85 2.06
N CYS A 29 -4.03 -1.93 1.14
CA CYS A 29 -5.25 -1.16 1.10
C CYS A 29 -6.42 -2.04 0.64
N GLU A 30 -7.56 -1.88 1.29
CA GLU A 30 -8.79 -2.57 0.91
C GLU A 30 -9.57 -1.70 -0.10
N ASN A 31 -10.00 -2.30 -1.21
CA ASN A 31 -10.86 -1.65 -2.19
C ASN A 31 -12.34 -1.82 -1.82
N VAL A 32 -12.77 -1.06 -0.81
CA VAL A 32 -14.11 -1.06 -0.25
C VAL A 32 -14.62 0.36 -0.13
N CYS A 33 -15.95 0.53 -0.06
CA CYS A 33 -16.56 1.84 0.12
C CYS A 33 -15.98 2.55 1.36
N GLY A 34 -15.77 3.86 1.23
CA GLY A 34 -15.24 4.71 2.30
C GLY A 34 -13.77 4.50 2.63
N SER A 35 -13.01 3.77 1.81
CA SER A 35 -11.58 3.54 1.99
C SER A 35 -10.76 4.57 1.21
N ILE A 36 -9.91 5.32 1.92
CA ILE A 36 -8.89 6.20 1.36
C ILE A 36 -7.55 5.72 1.89
N CYS A 37 -6.59 5.54 0.98
CA CYS A 37 -5.28 4.99 1.34
C CYS A 37 -4.14 5.84 0.79
N GLN A 38 -3.14 6.06 1.64
CA GLN A 38 -1.83 6.54 1.24
C GLN A 38 -0.84 5.39 1.34
N LYS A 39 -0.20 5.06 0.21
CA LYS A 39 0.66 3.88 0.08
C LYS A 39 2.12 4.27 0.08
N VAL A 40 2.93 3.51 0.81
CA VAL A 40 4.39 3.65 0.85
C VAL A 40 5.01 2.30 0.53
N PHE A 41 5.90 2.28 -0.45
CA PHE A 41 6.65 1.10 -0.85
C PHE A 41 8.14 1.41 -0.85
N LYS A 42 8.93 0.54 -0.22
CA LYS A 42 10.40 0.58 -0.25
C LYS A 42 10.93 -0.82 -0.51
N ILE A 43 11.94 -0.92 -1.38
CA ILE A 43 12.76 -2.12 -1.55
C ILE A 43 14.23 -1.72 -1.39
N ASP A 44 14.96 -2.44 -0.55
CA ASP A 44 16.38 -2.24 -0.31
C ASP A 44 17.22 -3.06 -1.31
N THR A 45 18.53 -2.78 -1.38
CA THR A 45 19.44 -3.41 -2.36
C THR A 45 19.64 -4.91 -2.14
N ASP A 46 19.34 -5.40 -0.94
CA ASP A 46 19.33 -6.83 -0.59
C ASP A 46 17.99 -7.51 -0.88
N TYR A 47 17.08 -6.81 -1.59
CA TYR A 47 15.73 -7.25 -1.94
C TYR A 47 14.77 -7.43 -0.77
N THR A 48 15.15 -6.97 0.44
CA THR A 48 14.17 -6.80 1.51
C THR A 48 13.23 -5.65 1.18
N PHE A 49 11.95 -5.78 1.53
CA PHE A 49 10.96 -4.75 1.27
C PHE A 49 10.18 -4.39 2.53
N TYR A 50 9.68 -3.16 2.52
CA TYR A 50 8.77 -2.61 3.49
C TYR A 50 7.63 -1.93 2.75
N VAL A 51 6.41 -2.25 3.17
CA VAL A 51 5.17 -1.65 2.67
C VAL A 51 4.41 -1.11 3.86
N ALA A 52 3.90 0.10 3.74
CA ALA A 52 2.98 0.66 4.71
C ALA A 52 1.88 1.44 4.01
N ASP A 53 0.64 1.08 4.31
CA ASP A 53 -0.53 1.78 3.84
C ASP A 53 -1.22 2.44 5.03
N THR A 54 -1.30 3.76 5.00
CA THR A 54 -2.11 4.53 5.93
C THR A 54 -3.52 4.60 5.38
N ILE A 55 -4.49 4.15 6.16
CA ILE A 55 -5.85 3.85 5.71
C ILE A 55 -6.82 4.64 6.57
N LEU A 56 -7.62 5.48 5.92
CA LEU A 56 -8.85 6.06 6.46
C LEU A 56 -10.01 5.24 5.91
N ARG A 57 -10.85 4.72 6.79
CA ARG A 57 -11.98 3.88 6.40
C ARG A 57 -13.24 4.25 7.17
N PHE A 58 -14.36 4.30 6.49
CA PHE A 58 -15.69 4.27 7.10
C PHE A 58 -16.55 3.18 6.46
N THR A 59 -17.61 2.76 7.15
CA THR A 59 -18.60 1.84 6.61
C THR A 59 -19.66 2.63 5.86
N CYS A 60 -20.09 2.11 4.72
CA CYS A 60 -21.17 2.72 3.95
C CYS A 60 -22.50 2.00 4.18
N ASP A 61 -23.60 2.73 4.12
CA ASP A 61 -24.94 2.17 4.02
C ASP A 61 -25.22 1.59 2.62
N ASP A 62 -26.43 1.06 2.42
CA ASP A 62 -26.84 0.41 1.16
C ASP A 62 -26.88 1.37 -0.05
N VAL A 63 -26.84 2.68 0.18
CA VAL A 63 -26.81 3.71 -0.87
C VAL A 63 -25.42 4.37 -0.99
N GLY A 64 -24.42 3.88 -0.28
CA GLY A 64 -23.02 4.31 -0.38
C GLY A 64 -22.65 5.52 0.48
N HIS A 65 -23.50 5.94 1.42
CA HIS A 65 -23.19 7.03 2.35
C HIS A 65 -22.49 6.53 3.61
N GLU A 66 -21.63 7.37 4.19
CA GLU A 66 -20.99 7.08 5.48
C GLU A 66 -22.02 6.80 6.58
N ILE A 67 -21.83 5.69 7.31
CA ILE A 67 -22.51 5.43 8.58
C ILE A 67 -21.75 6.18 9.68
N PRO A 68 -22.38 7.15 10.37
CA PRO A 68 -21.71 7.96 11.39
C PRO A 68 -21.08 7.10 12.50
N GLY A 69 -19.86 7.47 12.91
CA GLY A 69 -19.14 6.78 13.98
C GLY A 69 -18.39 5.52 13.54
N THR A 70 -18.40 5.18 12.25
CA THR A 70 -17.63 4.05 11.70
C THR A 70 -16.27 4.44 11.14
N LEU A 71 -15.93 5.74 11.17
CA LEU A 71 -14.63 6.25 10.76
C LEU A 71 -13.50 5.65 11.62
N ASN A 72 -12.54 5.03 10.97
CA ASN A 72 -11.35 4.44 11.56
C ASN A 72 -10.12 4.88 10.77
N TYR A 73 -9.02 5.13 11.47
CA TYR A 73 -7.73 5.45 10.91
C TYR A 73 -6.69 4.46 11.42
N TYR A 74 -6.00 3.77 10.50
CA TYR A 74 -5.02 2.75 10.87
C TYR A 74 -3.92 2.64 9.82
N VAL A 75 -2.80 2.03 10.21
CA VAL A 75 -1.72 1.68 9.30
C VAL A 75 -1.63 0.17 9.21
N ASN A 76 -1.66 -0.36 8.00
CA ASN A 76 -1.19 -1.71 7.72
C ASN A 76 0.27 -1.62 7.30
N TYR A 77 1.14 -2.47 7.86
CA TYR A 77 2.50 -2.61 7.37
C TYR A 77 2.87 -4.07 7.16
N VAL A 78 3.64 -4.30 6.10
CA VAL A 78 4.14 -5.61 5.70
C VAL A 78 5.63 -5.51 5.41
N THR A 79 6.40 -6.45 5.96
CA THR A 79 7.80 -6.67 5.60
C THR A 79 7.96 -8.00 4.89
N GLY A 80 9.04 -8.12 4.12
CA GLY A 80 9.39 -9.38 3.50
C GLY A 80 10.63 -9.25 2.62
N ALA A 81 10.83 -10.24 1.75
CA ALA A 81 11.91 -10.24 0.78
C ALA A 81 11.44 -10.78 -0.58
N LEU A 82 12.02 -10.25 -1.65
CA LEU A 82 11.95 -10.84 -2.98
C LEU A 82 13.10 -11.84 -3.12
N LEU A 83 12.77 -13.12 -3.28
CA LEU A 83 13.76 -14.17 -3.43
C LEU A 83 14.40 -14.13 -4.84
N PRO A 84 15.62 -14.67 -5.03
CA PRO A 84 16.26 -14.76 -6.34
C PRO A 84 15.42 -15.52 -7.39
N SER A 85 14.49 -16.36 -6.95
CA SER A 85 13.51 -17.06 -7.80
C SER A 85 12.38 -16.16 -8.32
N GLY A 86 12.29 -14.91 -7.87
CA GLY A 86 11.18 -14.00 -8.15
C GLY A 86 9.94 -14.18 -7.26
N ILE A 87 10.03 -15.03 -6.23
CA ILE A 87 8.94 -15.25 -5.27
C ILE A 87 8.99 -14.17 -4.18
N ILE A 88 7.84 -13.56 -3.88
CA ILE A 88 7.68 -12.65 -2.75
C ILE A 88 7.41 -13.49 -1.49
N ASN A 89 8.28 -13.36 -0.49
CA ASN A 89 8.08 -13.95 0.82
C ASN A 89 7.73 -12.85 1.84
N MET A 90 6.50 -12.86 2.36
CA MET A 90 6.05 -11.93 3.38
C MET A 90 6.31 -12.51 4.77
N THR A 91 6.96 -11.74 5.65
CA THR A 91 7.40 -12.22 6.97
C THR A 91 6.57 -11.68 8.12
N ASP A 92 6.20 -10.40 8.09
CA ASP A 92 5.34 -9.80 9.12
C ASP A 92 4.22 -9.01 8.46
N LYS A 93 3.00 -9.19 8.97
CA LYS A 93 1.86 -8.33 8.66
C LYS A 93 1.30 -7.82 9.98
N GLN A 94 1.21 -6.51 10.12
CA GLN A 94 0.73 -5.90 11.34
C GLN A 94 -0.23 -4.76 11.00
N LYS A 95 -1.23 -4.58 11.87
CA LYS A 95 -2.18 -3.48 11.82
C LYS A 95 -2.00 -2.66 13.09
N LYS A 96 -1.89 -1.34 12.94
CA LYS A 96 -1.81 -0.40 14.04
C LYS A 96 -2.90 0.65 13.89
N ASP A 97 -3.86 0.65 14.79
CA ASP A 97 -4.84 1.73 14.87
C ASP A 97 -4.13 3.01 15.26
N LEU A 98 -4.39 4.06 14.49
CA LEU A 98 -3.94 5.40 14.80
C LEU A 98 -5.09 6.02 15.61
N ASN A 99 -4.87 6.28 16.90
CA ASN A 99 -5.79 7.04 17.76
C ASN A 99 -5.83 8.51 17.31
N TYR A 100 -6.19 8.75 16.05
CA TYR A 100 -6.21 10.02 15.39
C TYR A 100 -7.67 10.43 15.22
N LYS A 101 -8.02 11.59 15.75
CA LYS A 101 -9.28 12.27 15.45
C LYS A 101 -8.91 13.38 14.47
N PRO A 102 -9.10 13.20 13.15
CA PRO A 102 -8.78 14.27 12.22
C PRO A 102 -9.56 15.53 12.59
N GLY A 103 -8.85 16.66 12.70
CA GLY A 103 -9.50 17.95 12.58
C GLY A 103 -9.92 18.13 11.12
N ILE A 104 -11.01 18.86 10.88
CA ILE A 104 -11.53 19.14 9.52
C ILE A 104 -10.47 19.78 8.60
N GLU A 105 -9.40 20.34 9.17
CA GLU A 105 -8.32 21.02 8.47
C GLU A 105 -7.28 20.06 7.86
N ASP A 106 -7.11 18.85 8.40
CA ASP A 106 -6.08 17.89 7.95
C ASP A 106 -6.48 17.11 6.68
N LEU A 107 -7.73 17.26 6.25
CA LEU A 107 -8.30 16.56 5.08
C LEU A 107 -8.27 17.40 3.79
N LYS A 108 -7.63 18.58 3.82
CA LYS A 108 -7.42 19.37 2.61
C LYS A 108 -6.31 18.73 1.78
N ILE A 109 -6.72 17.94 0.80
CA ILE A 109 -5.87 17.51 -0.31
C ILE A 109 -5.84 18.69 -1.31
N GLU A 110 -4.69 19.36 -1.43
CA GLU A 110 -4.38 20.24 -2.58
C GLU A 110 -4.08 19.42 -3.85
#